data_AF-A0A170TZH8-F1
#
_entry.id   AF-A0A170TZH8-F1
#
_cell.length_a   1.000
_cell.length_b   1.000
_cell.length_c   1.000
_cell.angle_alpha   90.00
_cell.angle_beta   90.00
_cell.angle_gamma   90.00
#
_symmetry.space_group_name_H-M   'P 1'
#
loop_
_entity.id
_entity.type
_entity.pdbx_description
1 polymer ?
#
loop_
_entity_poly.entity_id
_entity_poly.type
_entity_poly.pdbx_seq_one_letter_code
_entity_poly.pdbx_strand_id
1 'polypeptide(L)'
;PYPVWLNLESELVHSGITLVPLSINFVDEIWKDSPILDNKPIKSLDINYAGETSTSKVNRVWKIMKEKGADIVVLSALDEIAWLLNLRGQDISYNPVFFSFLVITANELHLYIDEQKITESIKEHFKQDNLPIEFYPYKSIYSSLGNMID
;
A
#
# COMPACT_ATOMS: atom_id res chain seq x y z
N PRO A 1 -1.66 9.94 -11.89
CA PRO A 1 -0.81 10.37 -10.74
C PRO A 1 -1.20 11.79 -10.28
N TYR A 2 -1.12 12.09 -8.98
CA TYR A 2 -1.53 13.39 -8.43
C TYR A 2 -0.87 14.61 -9.12
N PRO A 3 0.45 14.61 -9.45
CA PRO A 3 1.06 15.73 -10.18
C PRO A 3 0.47 15.95 -11.58
N VAL A 4 0.06 14.88 -12.26
CA VAL A 4 -0.55 14.98 -13.59
C VAL A 4 -1.92 15.65 -13.52
N TRP A 5 -2.69 15.37 -12.46
CA TRP A 5 -3.97 16.04 -12.22
C TRP A 5 -3.77 17.54 -12.06
N LEU A 6 -2.87 17.96 -11.17
CA LEU A 6 -2.62 19.37 -10.90
C LEU A 6 -2.19 20.15 -12.14
N ASN A 7 -1.31 19.55 -12.96
CA ASN A 7 -0.87 20.17 -14.20
C ASN A 7 -2.03 20.35 -15.18
N LEU A 8 -2.83 19.30 -15.38
CA LEU A 8 -3.95 19.34 -16.32
C LEU A 8 -5.06 20.29 -15.85
N GLU A 9 -5.36 20.30 -14.56
CA GLU A 9 -6.32 21.21 -13.94
C GLU A 9 -5.91 22.66 -14.15
N SER A 10 -4.65 22.98 -13.86
CA SER A 10 -4.08 24.30 -14.09
C SER A 10 -4.24 24.75 -15.55
N GLU A 11 -3.90 23.90 -16.52
CA GLU A 11 -4.01 24.23 -17.95
C GLU A 11 -5.47 24.43 -18.41
N LEU A 12 -6.38 23.55 -17.98
CA LEU A 12 -7.78 23.56 -18.44
C LEU A 12 -8.59 24.72 -17.86
N VAL A 13 -8.31 25.14 -16.63
CA VAL A 13 -9.00 26.27 -15.99
C VAL A 13 -8.80 27.57 -16.78
N HIS A 14 -7.65 27.77 -17.44
CA HIS A 14 -7.42 28.93 -18.32
C HIS A 14 -8.36 28.97 -19.53
N SER A 15 -8.90 27.82 -19.93
CA SER A 15 -9.86 27.69 -21.03
C SER A 15 -11.32 27.63 -20.56
N GLY A 16 -11.59 27.89 -19.27
CA GLY A 16 -12.92 27.80 -18.68
C GLY A 16 -13.45 26.37 -18.52
N ILE A 17 -12.55 25.37 -18.51
CA ILE A 17 -12.90 23.95 -18.36
C ILE A 17 -12.55 23.51 -16.93
N THR A 18 -13.46 22.76 -16.29
CA THR A 18 -13.29 22.24 -14.94
C THR A 18 -13.11 20.72 -14.98
N LEU A 19 -12.07 20.21 -14.31
CA LEU A 19 -11.93 18.78 -14.04
C LEU A 19 -12.76 18.42 -12.81
N VAL A 20 -13.58 17.37 -12.94
CA VAL A 20 -14.42 16.87 -11.84
C VAL A 20 -13.97 15.45 -11.49
N PRO A 21 -13.43 15.21 -10.29
CA PRO A 21 -13.10 13.86 -9.85
C PRO A 21 -14.39 13.09 -9.57
N LEU A 22 -14.48 11.89 -10.11
CA LEU A 22 -15.63 11.00 -9.90
C LEU A 22 -15.19 9.80 -9.07
N SER A 23 -15.95 9.49 -8.03
CA SER A 23 -15.72 8.30 -7.19
C SER A 23 -16.15 7.00 -7.86
N ILE A 24 -16.99 7.09 -8.90
CA ILE A 24 -17.49 5.96 -9.67
C ILE A 24 -16.67 5.85 -10.96
N ASN A 25 -16.18 4.65 -11.24
CA ASN A 25 -15.61 4.31 -12.54
C ASN A 25 -16.71 3.83 -13.48
N PHE A 26 -17.14 4.67 -14.42
CA PHE A 26 -18.22 4.32 -15.36
C PHE A 26 -17.89 3.16 -16.30
N VAL A 27 -16.61 2.83 -16.48
CA VAL A 27 -16.22 1.63 -17.25
C VAL A 27 -16.67 0.38 -16.49
N ASP A 28 -16.49 0.34 -15.17
CA ASP A 28 -16.86 -0.81 -14.35
C ASP A 28 -18.39 -1.02 -14.30
N GLU A 29 -19.17 0.06 -14.41
CA GLU A 29 -20.65 -0.01 -14.48
C GLU A 29 -21.17 -0.73 -15.73
N ILE A 30 -20.43 -0.66 -16.83
CA ILE A 30 -20.82 -1.30 -18.10
C ILE A 30 -20.06 -2.60 -18.37
N TRP A 31 -18.96 -2.85 -17.67
CA TRP A 31 -18.08 -4.01 -17.88
C TRP A 31 -18.52 -5.23 -17.07
N LYS A 32 -19.57 -5.91 -17.57
CA LYS A 32 -20.23 -7.01 -16.87
C LYS A 32 -19.39 -8.27 -16.66
N ASP A 33 -18.38 -8.48 -17.51
CA ASP A 33 -17.51 -9.66 -17.54
C ASP A 33 -16.07 -9.35 -17.06
N SER A 34 -15.90 -8.28 -16.29
CA SER A 34 -14.60 -7.92 -15.71
C SER A 34 -13.99 -9.08 -14.91
N PRO A 35 -12.70 -9.38 -15.09
CA PRO A 35 -12.06 -10.50 -14.42
C PRO A 35 -12.07 -10.32 -12.90
N ILE A 36 -12.44 -11.38 -12.20
CA ILE A 36 -12.35 -11.42 -10.73
C ILE A 36 -10.87 -11.51 -10.37
N LEU A 37 -10.44 -10.67 -9.43
CA LEU A 37 -9.10 -10.75 -8.87
C LEU A 37 -8.93 -12.08 -8.13
N ASP A 38 -7.87 -12.80 -8.49
CA ASP A 38 -7.53 -14.06 -7.85
C ASP A 38 -6.99 -13.78 -6.44
N ASN A 39 -7.76 -14.16 -5.42
CA ASN A 39 -7.45 -13.81 -4.05
C ASN A 39 -6.51 -14.82 -3.38
N LYS A 40 -5.31 -14.97 -3.96
CA LYS A 40 -4.33 -15.92 -3.44
C LYS A 40 -3.67 -15.39 -2.15
N PRO A 41 -3.39 -16.28 -1.17
CA PRO A 41 -2.63 -15.94 0.02
C PRO A 41 -1.22 -15.41 -0.31
N ILE A 42 -0.77 -14.43 0.46
CA ILE A 42 0.62 -13.95 0.39
C ILE A 42 1.56 -14.90 1.15
N LYS A 43 2.86 -14.78 0.86
CA LYS A 43 3.91 -15.61 1.47
C LYS A 43 5.05 -14.73 1.97
N SER A 44 5.65 -15.10 3.09
CA SER A 44 6.91 -14.50 3.53
C SER A 44 8.08 -15.01 2.70
N LEU A 45 9.06 -14.15 2.49
CA LEU A 45 10.32 -14.47 1.84
C LEU A 45 11.36 -14.73 2.93
N ASP A 46 11.93 -15.94 2.92
CA ASP A 46 12.93 -16.35 3.89
C ASP A 46 14.19 -15.45 3.86
N ILE A 47 14.77 -15.23 5.03
CA ILE A 47 15.92 -14.34 5.22
C ILE A 47 17.13 -14.73 4.38
N ASN A 48 17.31 -16.01 4.05
CA ASN A 48 18.40 -16.48 3.20
C ASN A 48 18.30 -15.94 1.77
N TYR A 49 17.09 -15.61 1.31
CA TYR A 49 16.87 -14.95 0.02
C TYR A 49 16.80 -13.42 0.17
N ALA A 50 16.19 -12.93 1.24
CA ALA A 50 15.99 -11.49 1.44
C ALA A 50 17.28 -10.74 1.84
N GLY A 51 18.21 -11.42 2.53
CA GLY A 51 19.47 -10.85 3.03
C GLY A 51 19.34 -9.86 4.20
N GLU A 52 18.14 -9.37 4.48
CA GLU A 52 17.86 -8.38 5.53
C GLU A 52 16.43 -8.56 6.06
N THR A 53 16.24 -8.45 7.38
CA THR A 53 14.93 -8.57 8.03
C THR A 53 14.03 -7.37 7.74
N SER A 54 12.72 -7.56 7.86
CA SER A 54 11.75 -6.48 7.64
C SER A 54 11.96 -5.37 8.68
N THR A 55 12.25 -5.75 9.93
CA THR A 55 12.56 -4.86 11.05
C THR A 55 13.75 -3.94 10.77
N SER A 56 14.85 -4.48 10.20
CA SER A 56 16.02 -3.66 9.85
C SER A 56 15.67 -2.61 8.79
N LYS A 57 14.90 -3.00 7.77
CA LYS A 57 14.47 -2.10 6.70
C LYS A 57 13.53 -1.02 7.22
N VAL A 58 12.55 -1.37 8.05
CA VAL A 58 11.61 -0.43 8.68
C VAL A 58 12.34 0.55 9.60
N ASN A 59 13.30 0.08 10.41
CA ASN A 59 14.12 0.95 11.26
C ASN A 59 14.90 1.99 10.45
N ARG A 60 15.39 1.63 9.26
CA ARG A 60 16.02 2.59 8.35
C ARG A 60 15.02 3.63 7.84
N VAL A 61 13.79 3.23 7.53
CA VAL A 61 12.73 4.17 7.14
C VAL A 61 12.41 5.14 8.28
N TRP A 62 12.17 4.65 9.51
CA TRP A 62 11.91 5.51 10.67
C TRP A 62 13.05 6.49 10.97
N LYS A 63 14.31 6.05 10.82
CA LYS A 63 15.46 6.93 10.96
C LYS A 63 15.40 8.08 9.94
N ILE A 64 15.15 7.78 8.68
CA ILE A 64 15.08 8.78 7.61
C ILE A 64 13.86 9.70 7.81
N MET A 65 12.71 9.16 8.23
CA MET A 65 11.52 9.94 8.57
C MET A 65 11.84 10.98 9.64
N LYS A 66 12.51 10.57 10.73
CA LYS A 66 12.94 11.47 11.80
C LYS A 66 13.91 12.55 11.31
N GLU A 67 14.89 12.17 10.48
CA GLU A 67 15.84 13.12 9.89
C GLU A 67 15.18 14.16 8.97
N LYS A 68 14.08 13.78 8.32
CA LYS A 68 13.30 14.62 7.42
C LYS A 68 12.15 15.38 8.10
N GLY A 69 11.88 15.11 9.37
CA GLY A 69 10.73 15.67 10.09
C GLY A 69 9.39 15.21 9.50
N ALA A 70 9.32 13.98 9.00
CA ALA A 70 8.09 13.39 8.45
C ALA A 70 7.39 12.53 9.51
N ASP A 71 6.12 12.83 9.79
CA ASP A 71 5.30 12.07 10.74
C ASP A 71 4.71 10.79 10.12
N ILE A 72 4.42 10.83 8.82
CA ILE A 72 3.76 9.76 8.08
C ILE A 72 4.42 9.56 6.71
N VAL A 73 4.60 8.31 6.31
CA VAL A 73 4.95 7.92 4.93
C VAL A 73 3.88 6.95 4.42
N VAL A 74 3.38 7.20 3.20
CA VAL A 74 2.42 6.32 2.52
C VAL A 74 3.11 5.65 1.34
N LEU A 75 3.16 4.32 1.35
CA LEU A 75 3.61 3.51 0.22
C LEU A 75 2.41 3.01 -0.57
N SER A 76 2.39 3.33 -1.87
CA SER A 76 1.40 2.85 -2.83
C SER A 76 1.99 1.92 -3.89
N ALA A 77 3.32 1.86 -4.00
CA ALA A 77 4.00 0.97 -4.92
C ALA A 77 4.07 -0.45 -4.32
N LEU A 78 3.51 -1.43 -5.04
CA LEU A 78 3.33 -2.78 -4.49
C LEU A 78 4.65 -3.52 -4.25
N ASP A 79 5.66 -3.24 -5.07
CA ASP A 79 7.01 -3.79 -4.97
C ASP A 79 7.79 -3.21 -3.77
N GLU A 80 7.60 -1.92 -3.47
CA GLU A 80 8.16 -1.30 -2.26
C GLU A 80 7.59 -1.96 -1.00
N ILE A 81 6.28 -2.17 -0.94
CA ILE A 81 5.60 -2.84 0.18
C ILE A 81 6.09 -4.29 0.31
N ALA A 82 6.13 -5.03 -0.79
CA ALA A 82 6.60 -6.41 -0.84
C ALA A 82 8.07 -6.53 -0.37
N TRP A 83 8.94 -5.60 -0.78
CA TRP A 83 10.35 -5.59 -0.40
C TRP A 83 10.55 -5.21 1.07
N LEU A 84 9.84 -4.19 1.56
CA LEU A 84 9.98 -3.68 2.92
C LEU A 84 9.53 -4.72 3.96
N LEU A 85 8.45 -5.43 3.69
CA LEU A 85 7.86 -6.40 4.60
C LEU A 85 8.35 -7.84 4.39
N ASN A 86 9.25 -8.07 3.43
CA ASN A 86 9.67 -9.42 3.01
C ASN A 86 8.47 -10.32 2.65
N LEU A 87 7.49 -9.78 1.92
CA LEU A 87 6.28 -10.50 1.50
C LEU A 87 6.22 -10.63 -0.02
N ARG A 88 5.56 -11.67 -0.53
CA ARG A 88 5.32 -11.88 -1.96
C ARG A 88 3.88 -12.32 -2.21
N GLY A 89 3.33 -11.88 -3.34
CA GLY A 89 1.96 -12.15 -3.77
C GLY A 89 1.89 -12.69 -5.19
N GLN A 90 0.67 -12.85 -5.70
CA GLN A 90 0.40 -13.36 -7.05
C GLN A 90 -0.74 -12.61 -7.75
N ASP A 91 -1.01 -11.37 -7.33
CA ASP A 91 -2.18 -10.63 -7.78
C ASP A 91 -2.01 -10.11 -9.22
N ILE A 92 -0.76 -9.96 -9.66
CA ILE A 92 -0.40 -9.50 -11.01
C ILE A 92 0.46 -10.57 -11.66
N SER A 93 0.06 -11.04 -12.84
CA SER A 93 0.84 -12.04 -13.58
C SER A 93 2.28 -11.57 -13.80
N TYR A 94 3.25 -12.47 -13.57
CA TYR A 94 4.70 -12.24 -13.69
C TYR A 94 5.32 -11.27 -12.67
N ASN A 95 4.52 -10.66 -11.79
CA ASN A 95 5.00 -9.75 -10.75
C ASN A 95 4.62 -10.31 -9.38
N PRO A 96 5.58 -10.71 -8.52
CA PRO A 96 5.28 -11.39 -7.26
C PRO A 96 4.83 -10.41 -6.15
N VAL A 97 3.83 -9.59 -6.45
CA VAL A 97 3.28 -8.50 -5.63
C VAL A 97 1.81 -8.74 -5.30
N PHE A 98 1.27 -7.97 -4.36
CA PHE A 98 -0.12 -8.07 -3.88
C PHE A 98 -0.70 -6.67 -3.68
N PHE A 99 -2.00 -6.50 -3.98
CA PHE A 99 -2.68 -5.21 -3.81
C PHE A 99 -2.70 -4.83 -2.33
N SER A 100 -2.01 -3.74 -2.02
CA SER A 100 -1.90 -3.22 -0.67
C SER A 100 -1.50 -1.75 -0.65
N PHE A 101 -1.75 -1.10 0.48
CA PHE A 101 -1.08 0.14 0.88
C PHE A 101 -0.41 -0.08 2.22
N LEU A 102 0.71 0.62 2.46
CA LEU A 102 1.35 0.65 3.76
C LEU A 102 1.47 2.09 4.22
N VAL A 103 0.89 2.39 5.38
CA VAL A 103 1.09 3.66 6.07
C VAL A 103 2.08 3.41 7.21
N ILE A 104 3.16 4.19 7.23
CA ILE A 104 4.21 4.11 8.23
C ILE A 104 4.11 5.37 9.07
N THR A 105 3.77 5.21 10.35
CA THR A 105 3.77 6.30 11.34
C THR A 105 5.07 6.27 12.13
N ALA A 106 5.23 7.15 13.11
CA ALA A 106 6.41 7.15 13.99
C ALA A 106 6.61 5.83 14.77
N ASN A 107 5.53 5.09 15.04
CA ASN A 107 5.55 3.94 15.94
C ASN A 107 4.93 2.66 15.37
N GLU A 108 4.14 2.76 14.29
CA GLU A 108 3.30 1.67 13.80
C GLU A 108 3.36 1.56 12.27
N LEU A 109 3.02 0.36 11.80
CA LEU A 109 2.83 0.03 10.40
C LEU A 109 1.37 -0.35 10.18
N HIS A 110 0.64 0.38 9.35
CA HIS A 110 -0.75 0.07 9.01
C HIS A 110 -0.80 -0.49 7.60
N LEU A 111 -0.97 -1.81 7.48
CA LEU A 111 -1.04 -2.53 6.21
C LEU A 111 -2.50 -2.70 5.78
N TYR A 112 -2.88 -2.02 4.70
CA TYR A 112 -4.20 -2.10 4.09
C TYR A 112 -4.18 -3.17 3.01
N ILE A 113 -4.87 -4.28 3.25
CA ILE A 113 -4.83 -5.48 2.40
C ILE A 113 -6.15 -6.24 2.53
N ASP A 114 -6.44 -7.14 1.59
CA ASP A 114 -7.52 -8.11 1.76
C ASP A 114 -7.16 -9.10 2.88
N GLU A 115 -8.01 -9.19 3.91
CA GLU A 115 -7.81 -10.05 5.08
C GLU A 115 -7.66 -11.53 4.71
N GLN A 116 -8.29 -11.98 3.62
CA GLN A 116 -8.21 -13.36 3.16
C GLN A 116 -6.80 -13.75 2.71
N LYS A 117 -5.96 -12.76 2.41
CA LYS A 117 -4.56 -12.98 2.05
C LYS A 117 -3.67 -13.24 3.26
N ILE A 118 -4.09 -12.84 4.46
CA ILE A 118 -3.29 -12.92 5.69
C ILE A 118 -3.51 -14.26 6.39
N THR A 119 -2.56 -15.17 6.20
CA THR A 119 -2.54 -16.46 6.89
C THR A 119 -1.88 -16.37 8.26
N GLU A 120 -2.00 -17.41 9.09
CA GLU A 120 -1.34 -17.46 10.39
C GLU A 120 0.19 -17.39 10.26
N SER A 121 0.77 -18.01 9.23
CA SER A 121 2.22 -17.92 8.96
C SER A 121 2.70 -16.48 8.72
N ILE A 122 1.85 -15.60 8.16
CA ILE A 122 2.18 -14.19 8.00
C ILE A 122 2.15 -13.46 9.34
N LYS A 123 1.17 -13.76 10.19
CA LYS A 123 1.13 -13.21 11.55
C LYS A 123 2.34 -13.67 12.37
N GLU A 124 2.76 -14.91 12.21
CA GLU A 124 3.98 -15.45 12.84
C GLU A 124 5.24 -14.75 12.32
N HIS A 125 5.37 -14.52 11.01
CA HIS A 125 6.47 -13.75 10.41
C HIS A 125 6.67 -12.39 11.09
N PHE A 126 5.59 -11.62 11.26
CA PHE A 126 5.68 -10.31 11.91
C PHE A 126 5.90 -10.38 13.42
N LYS A 127 5.37 -11.41 14.10
CA LYS A 127 5.67 -11.66 15.52
C LYS A 127 7.15 -11.96 15.73
N GLN A 128 7.77 -12.75 14.84
CA GLN A 128 9.20 -13.06 14.88
C GLN A 128 10.07 -11.83 14.62
N ASP A 129 9.66 -10.99 13.68
CA ASP A 129 10.33 -9.72 13.35
C ASP A 129 10.04 -8.61 14.40
N ASN A 130 9.16 -8.84 15.39
CA ASN A 130 8.73 -7.87 16.41
C ASN A 130 8.31 -6.52 15.80
N LEU A 131 7.61 -6.57 14.66
CA LEU A 131 7.11 -5.39 13.96
C LEU A 131 5.73 -4.98 14.49
N PRO A 132 5.51 -3.70 14.85
CA PRO A 132 4.22 -3.19 15.30
C PRO A 132 3.29 -2.96 14.10
N ILE A 133 2.83 -4.05 13.49
CA ILE A 133 1.98 -4.02 12.30
C ILE A 133 0.52 -4.30 12.62
N GLU A 134 -0.35 -3.48 12.07
CA GLU A 134 -1.80 -3.60 12.14
C GLU A 134 -2.37 -3.80 10.74
N PHE A 135 -3.42 -4.63 10.63
CA PHE A 135 -4.05 -4.97 9.36
C PHE A 135 -5.39 -4.26 9.23
N TYR A 136 -5.63 -3.67 8.06
CA TYR A 136 -6.84 -2.94 7.73
C TYR A 136 -7.40 -3.40 6.39
N PRO A 137 -8.72 -3.32 6.16
CA PRO A 137 -9.30 -3.62 4.86
C PRO A 137 -8.71 -2.72 3.75
N TYR A 138 -8.34 -3.29 2.59
CA TYR A 138 -7.74 -2.54 1.48
C TYR A 138 -8.47 -1.22 1.13
N LYS A 139 -9.81 -1.23 1.13
CA LYS A 139 -10.63 -0.07 0.78
C LYS A 139 -10.68 1.02 1.85
N SER A 140 -10.27 0.75 3.09
CA SER A 140 -10.38 1.73 4.19
C SER A 140 -9.25 2.76 4.23
N ILE A 141 -8.22 2.62 3.39
CA ILE A 141 -7.06 3.54 3.35
C ILE A 141 -7.48 5.01 3.26
N TYR A 142 -8.40 5.35 2.36
CA TYR A 142 -8.82 6.75 2.15
C TYR A 142 -9.51 7.35 3.37
N SER A 143 -10.40 6.58 4.02
CA SER A 143 -11.05 7.01 5.26
C SER A 143 -10.06 7.10 6.43
N SER A 144 -9.11 6.16 6.52
CA SER A 144 -8.10 6.16 7.59
C SER A 144 -7.15 7.34 7.46
N LEU A 145 -6.67 7.64 6.26
CA LEU A 145 -5.79 8.79 6.01
C LEU A 145 -6.46 10.11 6.34
N GLY A 146 -7.77 10.26 6.06
CA GLY A 146 -8.52 11.46 6.45
C GLY A 146 -8.46 11.70 7.96
N ASN A 147 -8.68 10.66 8.76
CA ASN A 147 -8.68 10.74 10.22
C ASN A 147 -7.29 10.90 10.86
N MET A 148 -6.20 10.68 10.10
CA MET A 148 -4.82 10.78 10.61
C MET A 148 -4.20 12.16 10.45
N ILE A 149 -4.79 13.00 9.59
CA ILE A 149 -4.29 14.33 9.25
C ILE A 149 -5.10 15.43 9.97
N ASP A 150 -6.29 15.10 10.49
CA ASP A 150 -7.12 15.94 11.35
C ASP A 150 -6.67 15.91 12.82
#